data_AF-A0A803YG50-F1
#
_entry.id   AF-A0A803YG50-F1
#
_cell.length_a   1.000
_cell.length_b   1.000
_cell.length_c   1.000
_cell.angle_alpha   90.00
_cell.angle_beta   90.00
_cell.angle_gamma   90.00
#
_symmetry.space_group_name_H-M   'P 1'
#
loop_
_entity.id
_entity.type
_entity.pdbx_description
1 polymer ?
#
loop_
_entity_poly.entity_id
_entity_poly.type
_entity_poly.pdbx_seq_one_letter_code
_entity_poly.pdbx_strand_id
1 'polypeptide(L)' 'VQEHHLITAMAERMFGFKTTSWELGRQQSVIELDTPSMTAEQMEALEQSVNEKIRERIPVTVRELAADDSEVETVE' A
#
# COMPACT_ATOMS: atom_id res chain seq x y z
N VAL A 1 -1.00 3.66 -11.94
CA VAL A 1 -2.04 3.46 -10.89
C VAL A 1 -1.68 2.40 -9.84
N GLN A 2 -0.67 1.54 -10.04
CA GLN A 2 -0.31 0.46 -9.08
C GLN A 2 0.52 0.91 -7.86
N GLU A 3 1.19 2.06 -7.93
CA GLU A 3 2.18 2.48 -6.92
C GLU A 3 1.52 2.75 -5.55
N HIS A 4 0.32 3.32 -5.55
CA HIS A 4 -0.41 3.65 -4.33
C HIS A 4 -0.79 2.42 -3.49
N HIS A 5 -1.25 1.35 -4.15
CA HIS A 5 -1.65 0.11 -3.47
C HIS A 5 -0.45 -0.57 -2.80
N LEU A 6 0.71 -0.52 -3.45
CA LEU A 6 1.94 -1.08 -2.89
C LEU A 6 2.38 -0.30 -1.65
N ILE A 7 2.35 1.04 -1.68
CA ILE A 7 2.74 1.85 -0.53
C ILE A 7 1.79 1.60 0.66
N THR A 8 0.48 1.54 0.42
CA THR A 8 -0.52 1.22 1.45
C THR A 8 -0.24 -0.15 2.09
N ALA A 9 -0.08 -1.19 1.27
CA ALA A 9 0.17 -2.54 1.78
C ALA A 9 1.50 -2.64 2.54
N MET A 10 2.54 -1.91 2.11
CA MET A 10 3.84 -1.90 2.77
C MET A 10 3.83 -1.12 4.08
N ALA A 11 3.13 0.01 4.14
CA ALA A 11 2.97 0.79 5.37
C ALA A 11 2.25 -0.02 6.47
N GLU A 12 1.17 -0.72 6.09
CA GLU A 12 0.46 -1.61 7.00
C GLU A 12 1.33 -2.81 7.40
N ARG A 13 2.02 -3.46 6.45
CA ARG A 13 2.82 -4.66 6.74
C ARG A 13 4.08 -4.38 7.56
N MET A 14 4.77 -3.27 7.29
CA MET A 14 6.04 -2.93 7.96
C MET A 14 5.81 -2.28 9.33
N PHE A 15 4.79 -1.44 9.45
CA PHE A 15 4.60 -0.58 10.62
C PHE A 15 3.20 -0.64 11.23
N GLY A 16 2.25 -1.35 10.63
CA GLY A 16 0.86 -1.41 11.11
C GLY A 16 0.06 -0.14 10.80
N PHE A 17 0.57 0.75 9.95
CA PHE A 17 -0.10 2.01 9.63
C PHE A 17 -1.18 1.78 8.58
N LYS A 18 -2.45 1.94 8.98
CA LYS A 18 -3.58 1.87 8.06
C LYS A 18 -3.66 3.14 7.22
N THR A 19 -3.97 3.03 5.94
CA THR A 19 -4.22 4.20 5.10
C THR A 19 -5.60 4.76 5.40
N THR A 20 -5.69 6.05 5.75
CA THR A 20 -6.95 6.74 6.03
C THR A 20 -7.54 7.37 4.78
N SER A 21 -6.69 7.99 3.96
CA SER A 21 -7.08 8.75 2.78
C SER A 21 -5.98 8.74 1.72
N TRP A 22 -6.37 8.99 0.48
CA TRP A 22 -5.45 9.10 -0.64
C TRP A 22 -5.94 10.11 -1.67
N GLU A 23 -5.00 10.85 -2.24
CA GLU A 23 -5.26 11.81 -3.30
C GLU A 23 -4.29 11.56 -4.46
N LEU A 24 -4.81 11.14 -5.62
CA LEU A 24 -4.01 10.90 -6.83
C LEU A 24 -4.11 12.12 -7.75
N GLY A 25 -3.33 13.16 -7.45
CA GLY A 25 -3.19 14.33 -8.30
C GLY A 25 -2.43 14.00 -9.60
N ARG A 26 -2.57 14.86 -10.61
CA ARG A 26 -1.90 14.67 -11.92
C ARG A 26 -0.37 14.74 -11.86
N GLN A 27 0.19 15.43 -10.87
CA GLN A 27 1.63 15.63 -10.72
C GLN A 27 2.17 15.06 -9.40
N GLN A 28 1.33 14.96 -8.38
CA GLN A 28 1.70 14.48 -7.06
C GLN A 28 0.58 13.61 -6.52
N SER A 29 0.95 12.51 -5.88
CA SER A 29 0.03 11.68 -5.10
C SER A 29 0.32 11.85 -3.62
N VAL A 30 -0.72 11.93 -2.81
CA VAL A 30 -0.66 12.04 -1.35
C VAL A 30 -1.33 10.82 -0.75
N ILE A 31 -0.69 10.24 0.27
CA ILE A 31 -1.19 9.10 1.03
C ILE A 31 -1.19 9.51 2.50
N GLU A 32 -2.34 9.43 3.14
CA GLU A 32 -2.48 9.68 4.57
C GLU A 32 -2.51 8.35 5.32
N LEU A 33 -1.66 8.25 6.35
CA LEU A 33 -1.54 7.09 7.21
C LEU A 33 -2.09 7.41 8.59
N ASP A 34 -2.77 6.45 9.23
CA ASP A 34 -3.29 6.53 10.59
C ASP A 34 -2.15 6.41 11.61
N THR A 35 -1.27 7.41 11.62
CA THR A 35 -0.18 7.51 12.57
C THR A 35 0.01 8.96 12.99
N PRO A 36 0.18 9.25 14.30
CA PRO A 36 0.40 10.61 14.79
C PRO A 36 1.73 11.20 14.32
N SER A 37 2.71 10.35 14.00
CA SER A 37 3.99 10.76 13.42
C SER A 37 4.69 9.58 12.77
N MET A 38 5.53 9.87 11.78
CA MET A 38 6.43 8.89 11.16
C MET A 38 7.85 9.45 11.20
N THR A 39 8.82 8.65 11.62
CA THR A 39 10.21 9.10 11.65
C THR A 39 10.83 9.10 10.25
N ALA A 40 11.91 9.86 10.07
CA ALA A 40 12.62 9.91 8.80
C ALA A 40 13.16 8.53 8.39
N GLU A 41 13.62 7.72 9.36
CA GLU A 41 14.12 6.37 9.10
C GLU A 41 12.99 5.43 8.64
N GLN A 42 11.78 5.57 9.20
CA GLN A 42 10.61 4.79 8.75
C GLN A 42 10.18 5.18 7.34
N MET A 43 10.24 6.47 7.01
CA MET A 43 9.96 6.98 5.66
C MET A 43 10.95 6.42 4.64
N GLU A 44 12.25 6.50 4.92
CA GLU A 44 13.29 5.94 4.04
C GLU A 44 13.15 4.43 3.89
N ALA A 45 12.91 3.70 4.98
CA ALA A 45 12.72 2.26 4.93
C ALA A 45 11.50 1.87 4.07
N LEU A 46 10.39 2.61 4.19
CA LEU A 46 9.19 2.40 3.38
C LEU A 46 9.48 2.65 1.90
N GLU A 47 10.10 3.79 1.58
CA GLU A 47 10.44 4.16 0.20
C GLU A 47 11.40 3.14 -0.43
N GLN A 48 12.42 2.72 0.30
CA GLN A 48 13.38 1.73 -0.17
C GLN A 48 12.72 0.38 -0.43
N SER A 49 11.88 -0.09 0.48
CA SER A 49 11.19 -1.37 0.32
C SER A 49 10.19 -1.35 -0.83
N VAL A 50 9.45 -0.24 -1.01
CA VAL A 50 8.56 -0.04 -2.16
C VAL A 50 9.36 -0.03 -3.47
N ASN A 51 10.47 0.70 -3.52
CA ASN A 51 11.34 0.76 -4.70
C ASN A 51 11.96 -0.60 -5.04
N GLU A 52 12.35 -1.39 -4.05
CA GLU A 52 12.81 -2.77 -4.25
C GLU A 52 11.71 -3.65 -4.87
N LYS A 53 10.48 -3.56 -4.36
CA LYS A 53 9.34 -4.31 -4.90
C LYS A 53 8.96 -3.89 -6.32
N ILE A 54 9.10 -2.61 -6.66
CA ILE A 54 8.95 -2.12 -8.04
C ILE A 54 10.06 -2.70 -8.93
N ARG A 55 11.31 -2.72 -8.46
CA ARG A 55 12.45 -3.29 -9.21
C ARG A 55 12.35 -4.80 -9.41
N GLU A 56 11.77 -5.52 -8.45
CA GLU A 56 11.48 -6.95 -8.56
C GLU A 56 10.43 -7.26 -9.65
N ARG A 57 9.76 -6.25 -10.22
CA ARG A 57 8.72 -6.40 -11.26
C ARG A 57 7.67 -7.44 -10.89
N ILE A 58 7.24 -7.45 -9.63
CA ILE A 58 6.22 -8.40 -9.18
C ILE A 58 4.95 -8.13 -10.00
N PRO A 59 4.45 -9.09 -10.80
CA PRO A 59 3.22 -8.91 -11.56
C PRO A 59 2.05 -8.83 -10.58
N VAL A 60 1.45 -7.64 -10.48
CA VAL A 60 0.20 -7.45 -9.72
C VAL A 60 -0.91 -8.11 -10.51
N THR A 61 -1.40 -9.24 -9.99
CA THR A 61 -2.51 -9.98 -10.59
C THR A 61 -3.80 -9.55 -9.91
N VAL A 62 -4.62 -8.77 -10.60
CA VAL A 62 -5.97 -8.44 -10.12
C VAL A 62 -6.86 -9.64 -10.41
N ARG A 63 -7.35 -10.30 -9.36
CA ARG A 63 -8.42 -11.31 -9.47
C ARG A 63 -9.72 -10.62 -9.10
N GLU A 64 -10.65 -10.50 -10.07
CA GLU A 64 -12.06 -10.25 -9.75
C GLU A 64 -12.63 -11.55 -9.18
N LEU A 65 -12.88 -11.59 -7.87
CA LEU A 65 -13.63 -12.67 -7.25
C LEU A 65 -15.12 -12.39 -7.48
N ALA A 66 -15.81 -13.33 -8.12
CA ALA A 66 -17.26 -13.31 -8.19
C ALA A 66 -17.84 -13.59 -6.79
N ALA A 67 -18.99 -13.02 -6.48
CA ALA A 67 -19.61 -13.06 -5.15
C ALA A 67 -20.02 -14.47 -4.66
N ASP A 68 -19.78 -15.50 -5.47
CA ASP A 68 -20.04 -16.92 -5.16
C ASP A 68 -18.78 -17.72 -4.80
N ASP A 69 -17.59 -17.12 -4.85
CA ASP A 69 -16.35 -17.79 -4.45
C ASP A 69 -16.25 -17.81 -2.91
N SER A 70 -16.37 -18.99 -2.30
CA SER A 70 -16.39 -19.21 -0.84
C SER A 70 -15.02 -19.01 -0.14
N GLU A 71 -14.14 -18.18 -0.70
CA GLU A 71 -12.83 -17.84 -0.13
C GLU A 71 -12.69 -16.33 0.13
N VAL A 72 -13.78 -15.65 0.49
CA VAL A 72 -13.67 -14.30 1.06
C VAL A 72 -13.44 -14.45 2.56
N GLU A 73 -12.17 -14.64 2.93
CA GLU A 73 -11.72 -14.56 4.32
C GLU A 73 -12.05 -13.14 4.83
N THR A 74 -13.00 -13.07 5.76
CA THR A 74 -13.45 -11.85 6.42
C THR A 74 -12.26 -11.18 7.11
N VAL A 75 -11.86 -10.01 6.60
CA VAL A 75 -11.06 -9.06 7.37
C VAL A 75 -12.03 -8.16 8.14
N GLU A 76 -12.20 -8.44 9.43
CA GLU A 76 -12.83 -7.55 10.41
C GLU A 76 -11.97 -6.31 10.68
#